data_AF-A0A7L4QEM5-F1
#
_entry.id   AF-A0A7L4QEM5-F1
#
_cell.length_a   1.000
_cell.length_b   1.000
_cell.length_c   1.000
_cell.angle_alpha   90.00
_cell.angle_beta   90.00
_cell.angle_gamma   90.00
#
_symmetry.space_group_name_H-M   'P 1'
#
loop_
_entity.id
_entity.type
_entity.pdbx_description
1 polymer ?
#
loop_
_entity_poly.entity_id
_entity_poly.type
_entity_poly.pdbx_seq_one_letter_code
_entity_poly.pdbx_strand_id
1 'polypeptide(L)'
;MLGWPQGMCQDIPGWNGQLLEGGVRLNLDLPSSTEVVRSLRCGDLITLSGVIHTGRDEMHIRALEYLDDGKPLPVDLQGGAVFHCGPIMVKDQDEWKLVAAGPTTSARMNSLEPRFIEAFKPAIIIGKGGMSLPTVKAMNENGCVYLALTGGAAVLAARGIKNVIGVEWLDLGMPEALWILEADHFGPLTVAIDAHGNSIYEDVRSSVKNNLPGIVKSLRIE
;
A
#
# COMPACT_ATOMS: atom_id res chain seq x y z
N MET A 1 4.65 0.95 -20.91
CA MET A 1 4.60 -0.35 -21.65
C MET A 1 4.36 -1.41 -20.59
N LEU A 2 3.12 -1.90 -20.46
CA LEU A 2 2.70 -2.79 -19.37
C LEU A 2 3.42 -4.13 -19.51
N GLY A 3 4.42 -4.40 -18.68
CA GLY A 3 5.17 -5.66 -18.68
C GLY A 3 5.49 -6.08 -17.25
N TRP A 4 5.18 -7.34 -16.91
CA TRP A 4 5.60 -7.91 -15.62
C TRP A 4 7.08 -8.30 -15.70
N PRO A 5 7.89 -8.06 -14.65
CA PRO A 5 9.31 -8.36 -14.68
C PRO A 5 9.54 -9.88 -14.76
N GLN A 6 10.38 -10.31 -15.72
CA GLN A 6 10.80 -11.71 -15.83
C GLN A 6 11.60 -12.13 -14.58
N GLY A 7 11.30 -13.29 -14.02
CA GLY A 7 12.08 -13.93 -12.94
C GLY A 7 11.55 -13.79 -11.51
N MET A 8 10.64 -12.85 -11.19
CA MET A 8 10.17 -12.65 -9.80
C MET A 8 9.37 -13.82 -9.18
N CYS A 9 8.96 -14.79 -10.00
CA CYS A 9 8.05 -15.85 -9.58
C CYS A 9 8.29 -17.18 -10.33
N GLN A 10 9.34 -17.29 -11.16
CA GLN A 10 9.61 -18.49 -11.95
C GLN A 10 10.37 -19.57 -11.15
N ASP A 11 10.97 -19.19 -10.02
CA ASP A 11 11.87 -20.06 -9.25
C ASP A 11 11.23 -20.67 -7.99
N ILE A 12 9.90 -20.56 -7.82
CA ILE A 12 9.21 -21.16 -6.65
C ILE A 12 8.84 -22.61 -6.97
N PRO A 13 9.49 -23.63 -6.36
CA PRO A 13 9.21 -25.02 -6.65
C PRO A 13 7.77 -25.38 -6.27
N GLY A 14 6.99 -25.89 -7.21
CA GLY A 14 5.59 -26.31 -6.99
C GLY A 14 4.54 -25.22 -7.18
N TRP A 15 4.92 -23.98 -7.50
CA TRP A 15 3.97 -22.92 -7.84
C TRP A 15 3.63 -22.95 -9.33
N ASN A 16 2.36 -23.15 -9.67
CA ASN A 16 1.87 -23.27 -11.05
C ASN A 16 1.52 -21.92 -11.70
N GLY A 17 1.84 -20.80 -11.05
CA GLY A 17 1.54 -19.47 -11.55
C GLY A 17 0.06 -19.06 -11.49
N GLN A 18 -0.84 -19.87 -10.93
CA GLN A 18 -2.24 -19.50 -10.77
C GLN A 18 -2.38 -18.33 -9.79
N LEU A 19 -3.03 -17.30 -10.27
CA LEU A 19 -3.56 -16.21 -9.47
C LEU A 19 -4.88 -16.64 -8.84
N LEU A 20 -5.43 -15.83 -7.94
CA LEU A 20 -6.86 -15.92 -7.63
C LEU A 20 -7.63 -15.85 -8.97
N GLU A 21 -8.66 -16.69 -9.15
CA GLU A 21 -9.34 -16.87 -10.44
C GLU A 21 -9.66 -15.51 -11.10
N GLY A 22 -9.09 -15.25 -12.28
CA GLY A 22 -9.34 -14.05 -13.07
C GLY A 22 -8.42 -12.84 -12.85
N GLY A 23 -7.50 -12.88 -11.88
CA GLY A 23 -6.54 -11.77 -11.66
C GLY A 23 -5.54 -11.61 -12.82
N VAL A 24 -4.99 -10.41 -12.99
CA VAL A 24 -3.91 -10.13 -13.95
C VAL A 24 -2.60 -9.72 -13.26
N ARG A 25 -1.50 -9.70 -14.02
CA ARG A 25 -0.18 -9.21 -13.60
C ARG A 25 0.18 -7.96 -14.38
N LEU A 26 0.40 -6.85 -13.69
CA LEU A 26 0.69 -5.56 -14.31
C LEU A 26 1.84 -4.84 -13.59
N ASN A 27 2.69 -4.17 -14.35
CA ASN A 27 3.55 -3.12 -13.81
C ASN A 27 2.89 -1.76 -14.04
N LEU A 28 2.77 -0.97 -12.98
CA LEU A 28 2.10 0.31 -13.00
C LEU A 28 3.11 1.44 -12.80
N ASP A 29 3.10 2.39 -13.72
CA ASP A 29 3.94 3.59 -13.65
C ASP A 29 3.28 4.65 -12.75
N LEU A 30 4.09 5.35 -11.95
CA LEU A 30 3.68 6.43 -11.05
C LEU A 30 4.20 7.79 -11.53
N PRO A 31 3.41 8.87 -11.39
CA PRO A 31 2.04 8.90 -10.88
C PRO A 31 1.05 8.23 -11.85
N SER A 32 0.02 7.58 -11.30
CA SER A 32 -1.00 6.86 -12.07
C SER A 32 -2.29 7.67 -12.17
N SER A 33 -2.96 7.59 -13.32
CA SER A 33 -4.23 8.28 -13.53
C SER A 33 -5.38 7.53 -12.83
N THR A 34 -6.40 8.28 -12.43
CA THR A 34 -7.63 7.71 -11.85
C THR A 34 -8.29 6.67 -12.78
N GLU A 35 -8.20 6.85 -14.10
CA GLU A 35 -8.72 5.89 -15.07
C GLU A 35 -8.02 4.53 -14.96
N VAL A 36 -6.69 4.53 -14.94
CA VAL A 36 -5.90 3.31 -14.81
C VAL A 36 -6.16 2.65 -13.45
N VAL A 37 -6.19 3.42 -12.38
CA VAL A 37 -6.47 2.91 -11.03
C VAL A 37 -7.85 2.26 -10.94
N ARG A 38 -8.88 2.85 -11.57
CA ARG A 38 -10.23 2.28 -11.65
C ARG A 38 -10.33 1.05 -12.56
N SER A 39 -9.35 0.79 -13.41
CA SER A 39 -9.31 -0.45 -14.20
C SER A 39 -8.91 -1.67 -13.36
N LEU A 40 -8.24 -1.47 -12.23
CA LEU A 40 -7.78 -2.53 -11.33
C LEU A 40 -8.95 -3.20 -10.60
N ARG A 41 -8.79 -4.48 -10.28
CA ARG A 41 -9.77 -5.30 -9.55
C ARG A 41 -9.11 -6.05 -8.41
N CYS A 42 -9.89 -6.35 -7.36
CA CYS A 42 -9.42 -7.18 -6.26
C CYS A 42 -8.85 -8.51 -6.80
N GLY A 43 -7.66 -8.89 -6.32
CA GLY A 43 -6.95 -10.09 -6.73
C GLY A 43 -5.90 -9.87 -7.82
N ASP A 44 -5.88 -8.71 -8.49
CA ASP A 44 -4.79 -8.35 -9.40
C ASP A 44 -3.45 -8.26 -8.66
N LEU A 45 -2.39 -8.67 -9.34
CA LEU A 45 -1.01 -8.51 -8.87
C LEU A 45 -0.32 -7.36 -9.59
N ILE A 46 0.24 -6.46 -8.80
CA ILE A 46 0.82 -5.20 -9.25
C ILE A 46 2.29 -5.13 -8.81
N THR A 47 3.14 -4.64 -9.71
CA THR A 47 4.43 -4.04 -9.37
C THR A 47 4.38 -2.54 -9.68
N LEU A 48 5.14 -1.73 -8.97
CA LEU A 48 5.15 -0.27 -9.14
C LEU A 48 6.52 0.22 -9.62
N SER A 49 6.51 1.15 -10.57
CA SER A 49 7.70 1.88 -11.03
C SER A 49 7.45 3.39 -10.95
N GLY A 50 8.43 4.15 -10.46
CA GLY A 50 8.33 5.59 -10.23
C GLY A 50 8.47 5.96 -8.76
N VAL A 51 8.07 7.19 -8.39
CA VAL A 51 8.27 7.69 -7.02
C VAL A 51 7.20 7.14 -6.08
N ILE A 52 7.65 6.54 -4.97
CA ILE A 52 6.81 6.10 -3.85
C ILE A 52 7.22 6.85 -2.58
N HIS A 53 6.25 7.12 -1.72
CA HIS A 53 6.47 7.81 -0.46
C HIS A 53 6.23 6.87 0.71
N THR A 54 7.13 6.79 1.68
CA THR A 54 6.82 6.06 2.92
C THR A 54 6.35 7.00 4.00
N GLY A 55 5.39 6.54 4.78
CA GLY A 55 5.00 7.22 6.01
C GLY A 55 3.92 6.42 6.73
N ARG A 56 3.78 6.67 8.03
CA ARG A 56 2.81 5.99 8.88
C ARG A 56 2.14 7.02 9.80
N ASP A 57 1.97 6.71 11.07
CA ASP A 57 1.08 7.43 11.98
C ASP A 57 1.39 8.95 12.04
N GLU A 58 2.63 9.36 12.36
CA GLU A 58 2.97 10.79 12.52
C GLU A 58 3.02 11.56 11.20
N MET A 59 3.43 10.89 10.11
CA MET A 59 3.43 11.48 8.77
C MET A 59 2.03 11.92 8.34
N HIS A 60 1.02 11.08 8.58
CA HIS A 60 -0.38 11.39 8.24
C HIS A 60 -0.95 12.50 9.11
N ILE A 61 -0.63 12.50 10.41
CA ILE A 61 -1.02 13.56 11.34
C ILE A 61 -0.47 14.89 10.85
N ARG A 62 0.85 14.99 10.64
CA ARG A 62 1.51 16.22 10.19
C ARG A 62 1.02 16.69 8.82
N ALA A 63 0.78 15.77 7.89
CA ALA A 63 0.23 16.14 6.58
C ALA A 63 -1.14 16.82 6.72
N LEU A 64 -2.03 16.27 7.56
CA LEU A 64 -3.34 16.86 7.82
C LEU A 64 -3.25 18.18 8.61
N GLU A 65 -2.30 18.32 9.52
CA GLU A 65 -2.02 19.62 10.18
C GLU A 65 -1.57 20.68 9.16
N TYR A 66 -0.74 20.32 8.19
CA TYR A 66 -0.34 21.22 7.11
C TYR A 66 -1.57 21.66 6.29
N LEU A 67 -2.47 20.74 5.99
CA LEU A 67 -3.73 21.06 5.32
C LEU A 67 -4.60 22.02 6.15
N ASP A 68 -4.73 21.77 7.45
CA ASP A 68 -5.50 22.61 8.39
C ASP A 68 -4.92 24.04 8.50
N ASP A 69 -3.60 24.14 8.46
CA ASP A 69 -2.87 25.42 8.49
C ASP A 69 -2.79 26.11 7.11
N GLY A 70 -3.31 25.49 6.04
CA GLY A 70 -3.20 26.01 4.68
C GLY A 70 -1.76 26.03 4.12
N LYS A 71 -0.89 25.17 4.65
CA LYS A 71 0.51 25.03 4.22
C LYS A 71 0.64 23.97 3.11
N PRO A 72 1.48 24.20 2.09
CA PRO A 72 1.76 23.18 1.08
C PRO A 72 2.56 22.03 1.69
N LEU A 73 2.28 20.79 1.26
CA LEU A 73 3.14 19.65 1.54
C LEU A 73 4.51 19.81 0.85
N PRO A 74 5.58 19.24 1.41
CA PRO A 74 6.90 19.27 0.79
C PRO A 74 7.00 18.36 -0.45
N VAL A 75 6.00 17.50 -0.69
CA VAL A 75 5.91 16.58 -1.84
C VAL A 75 4.51 16.62 -2.45
N ASP A 76 4.41 16.24 -3.73
CA ASP A 76 3.13 15.98 -4.37
C ASP A 76 2.76 14.50 -4.26
N LEU A 77 1.62 14.21 -3.62
CA LEU A 77 1.11 12.85 -3.46
C LEU A 77 0.04 12.51 -4.51
N GLN A 78 -0.41 13.48 -5.32
CA GLN A 78 -1.50 13.27 -6.26
C GLN A 78 -1.14 12.22 -7.30
N GLY A 79 -1.96 11.17 -7.41
CA GLY A 79 -1.69 10.05 -8.32
C GLY A 79 -0.48 9.19 -7.91
N GLY A 80 0.20 9.51 -6.82
CA GLY A 80 1.34 8.77 -6.31
C GLY A 80 0.93 7.56 -5.46
N ALA A 81 1.94 6.92 -4.86
CA ALA A 81 1.75 5.83 -3.91
C ALA A 81 2.30 6.20 -2.52
N VAL A 82 1.49 5.92 -1.49
CA VAL A 82 1.89 6.06 -0.08
C VAL A 82 2.02 4.67 0.54
N PHE A 83 3.23 4.34 0.97
CA PHE A 83 3.57 3.08 1.58
C PHE A 83 3.61 3.21 3.10
N HIS A 84 2.64 2.56 3.77
CA HIS A 84 2.59 2.41 5.21
C HIS A 84 3.76 1.56 5.68
N CYS A 85 4.87 2.22 5.95
CA CYS A 85 6.16 1.62 6.24
C CYS A 85 6.94 2.51 7.20
N GLY A 86 7.60 1.89 8.18
CA GLY A 86 8.69 2.53 8.90
C GLY A 86 10.00 1.91 8.41
N PRO A 87 10.68 2.53 7.44
CA PRO A 87 11.87 1.93 6.84
C PRO A 87 13.06 1.98 7.81
N ILE A 88 13.97 1.01 7.65
CA ILE A 88 15.29 1.05 8.28
C ILE A 88 16.24 1.65 7.25
N MET A 89 16.80 2.80 7.59
CA MET A 89 17.72 3.54 6.74
C MET A 89 19.09 3.62 7.39
N VAL A 90 20.14 3.60 6.58
CA VAL A 90 21.51 3.90 7.01
C VAL A 90 21.98 5.10 6.22
N LYS A 91 22.58 6.06 6.92
CA LYS A 91 23.26 7.18 6.28
C LYS A 91 24.74 6.84 6.13
N ASP A 92 25.22 6.83 4.91
CA ASP A 92 26.63 6.67 4.56
C ASP A 92 27.11 7.97 3.92
N GLN A 93 27.94 8.72 4.63
CA GLN A 93 28.29 10.10 4.31
C GLN A 93 27.04 10.97 4.15
N ASP A 94 26.77 11.46 2.93
CA ASP A 94 25.60 12.28 2.61
C ASP A 94 24.48 11.51 1.89
N GLU A 95 24.65 10.19 1.69
CA GLU A 95 23.68 9.34 1.01
C GLU A 95 22.89 8.47 1.99
N TRP A 96 21.58 8.39 1.78
CA TRP A 96 20.73 7.45 2.50
C TRP A 96 20.58 6.15 1.72
N LYS A 97 20.71 5.03 2.42
CA LYS A 97 20.53 3.69 1.87
C LYS A 97 19.42 2.97 2.63
N LEU A 98 18.49 2.39 1.87
CA LEU A 98 17.44 1.55 2.43
C LEU A 98 17.98 0.17 2.79
N VAL A 99 17.84 -0.22 4.05
CA VAL A 99 18.21 -1.55 4.54
C VAL A 99 17.02 -2.50 4.49
N ALA A 100 15.85 -2.04 4.96
CA ALA A 100 14.63 -2.84 4.95
C ALA A 100 13.39 -1.95 4.92
N ALA A 101 12.40 -2.32 4.11
CA ALA A 101 11.10 -1.65 4.04
C ALA A 101 9.97 -2.68 4.15
N GLY A 102 9.51 -2.93 5.38
CA GLY A 102 8.38 -3.82 5.64
C GLY A 102 7.07 -3.05 5.82
N PRO A 103 5.91 -3.62 5.41
CA PRO A 103 4.63 -2.97 5.63
C PRO A 103 4.29 -2.95 7.12
N THR A 104 3.74 -1.82 7.56
CA THR A 104 3.10 -1.70 8.87
C THR A 104 1.58 -1.88 8.75
N THR A 105 0.92 -2.14 9.87
CA THR A 105 -0.53 -2.38 9.90
C THR A 105 -1.28 -1.10 9.51
N SER A 106 -1.96 -1.14 8.37
CA SER A 106 -2.61 0.03 7.79
C SER A 106 -3.83 0.50 8.60
N ALA A 107 -4.48 -0.42 9.31
CA ALA A 107 -5.64 -0.11 10.14
C ALA A 107 -5.40 0.94 11.24
N ARG A 108 -4.13 1.23 11.60
CA ARG A 108 -3.81 2.33 12.54
C ARG A 108 -4.12 3.71 11.99
N MET A 109 -4.09 3.88 10.66
CA MET A 109 -4.36 5.17 10.01
C MET A 109 -5.85 5.35 9.68
N ASN A 110 -6.74 4.40 10.00
CA ASN A 110 -8.16 4.44 9.61
C ASN A 110 -8.91 5.72 10.02
N SER A 111 -8.56 6.35 11.15
CA SER A 111 -9.19 7.60 11.58
C SER A 111 -8.75 8.82 10.77
N LEU A 112 -7.59 8.74 10.10
CA LEU A 112 -6.96 9.82 9.34
C LEU A 112 -7.13 9.63 7.83
N GLU A 113 -7.08 8.36 7.39
CA GLU A 113 -6.98 7.98 5.98
C GLU A 113 -8.09 8.53 5.09
N PRO A 114 -9.39 8.49 5.47
CA PRO A 114 -10.45 8.99 4.58
C PRO A 114 -10.23 10.45 4.19
N ARG A 115 -9.88 11.28 5.17
CA ARG A 115 -9.58 12.70 4.99
C ARG A 115 -8.28 12.91 4.23
N PHE A 116 -7.27 12.09 4.51
CA PHE A 116 -5.99 12.12 3.82
C PHE A 116 -6.14 11.82 2.33
N ILE A 117 -6.91 10.78 1.97
CA ILE A 117 -7.19 10.42 0.57
C ILE A 117 -7.95 11.53 -0.15
N GLU A 118 -8.97 12.10 0.47
CA GLU A 118 -9.77 13.19 -0.10
C GLU A 118 -8.91 14.43 -0.38
N ALA A 119 -8.03 14.78 0.56
CA ALA A 119 -7.21 15.98 0.49
C ALA A 119 -6.05 15.85 -0.51
N PHE A 120 -5.30 14.75 -0.43
CA PHE A 120 -4.02 14.61 -1.15
C PHE A 120 -4.11 13.71 -2.39
N LYS A 121 -5.22 13.01 -2.57
CA LYS A 121 -5.55 12.20 -3.77
C LYS A 121 -4.42 11.24 -4.21
N PRO A 122 -3.81 10.46 -3.30
CA PRO A 122 -2.94 9.37 -3.71
C PRO A 122 -3.75 8.37 -4.55
N ALA A 123 -3.14 7.85 -5.61
CA ALA A 123 -3.73 6.76 -6.39
C ALA A 123 -3.70 5.44 -5.61
N ILE A 124 -2.69 5.27 -4.76
CA ILE A 124 -2.35 3.99 -4.16
C ILE A 124 -1.97 4.14 -2.70
N ILE A 125 -2.57 3.33 -1.85
CA ILE A 125 -2.11 3.08 -0.47
C ILE A 125 -1.55 1.67 -0.39
N ILE A 126 -0.35 1.49 0.19
CA ILE A 126 0.32 0.20 0.33
C ILE A 126 0.47 -0.13 1.81
N GLY A 127 0.20 -1.38 2.22
CA GLY A 127 0.53 -1.83 3.57
C GLY A 127 0.08 -3.25 3.87
N LYS A 128 -0.28 -3.54 5.13
CA LYS A 128 -0.84 -4.83 5.54
C LYS A 128 -2.06 -4.71 6.45
N GLY A 129 -2.91 -5.74 6.44
CA GLY A 129 -4.02 -5.91 7.38
C GLY A 129 -5.34 -5.27 6.97
N GLY A 130 -5.38 -4.61 5.80
CA GLY A 130 -6.60 -3.98 5.29
C GLY A 130 -6.96 -2.67 5.98
N MET A 131 -8.08 -2.09 5.54
CA MET A 131 -8.57 -0.78 5.96
C MET A 131 -10.05 -0.84 6.31
N SER A 132 -10.54 0.18 7.00
CA SER A 132 -11.93 0.31 7.45
C SER A 132 -12.89 0.67 6.31
N LEU A 133 -14.19 0.43 6.50
CA LEU A 133 -15.23 0.80 5.53
C LEU A 133 -15.24 2.31 5.17
N PRO A 134 -15.06 3.25 6.12
CA PRO A 134 -14.88 4.66 5.77
C PRO A 134 -13.72 4.92 4.80
N THR A 135 -12.59 4.24 4.99
CA THR A 135 -11.45 4.32 4.06
C THR A 135 -11.79 3.72 2.70
N VAL A 136 -12.43 2.54 2.67
CA VAL A 136 -12.88 1.90 1.42
C VAL A 136 -13.80 2.84 0.63
N LYS A 137 -14.70 3.55 1.33
CA LYS A 137 -15.58 4.54 0.71
C LYS A 137 -14.78 5.71 0.12
N ALA A 138 -13.85 6.27 0.87
CA ALA A 138 -12.99 7.36 0.38
C ALA A 138 -12.15 6.92 -0.84
N MET A 139 -11.67 5.67 -0.84
CA MET A 139 -10.97 5.07 -1.98
C MET A 139 -11.86 4.99 -3.23
N ASN A 140 -13.12 4.55 -3.08
CA ASN A 140 -14.08 4.53 -4.17
C ASN A 140 -14.37 5.93 -4.73
N GLU A 141 -14.62 6.90 -3.85
CA GLU A 141 -14.97 8.27 -4.25
C GLU A 141 -13.82 8.99 -4.97
N ASN A 142 -12.57 8.76 -4.53
CA ASN A 142 -11.39 9.46 -5.06
C ASN A 142 -10.62 8.67 -6.12
N GLY A 143 -11.00 7.42 -6.38
CA GLY A 143 -10.30 6.57 -7.34
C GLY A 143 -8.92 6.14 -6.87
N CYS A 144 -8.87 5.60 -5.65
CA CYS A 144 -7.68 5.08 -5.00
C CYS A 144 -7.83 3.57 -4.74
N VAL A 145 -6.72 2.84 -4.69
CA VAL A 145 -6.70 1.41 -4.37
C VAL A 145 -5.81 1.12 -3.17
N TYR A 146 -6.12 0.03 -2.46
CA TYR A 146 -5.24 -0.53 -1.44
C TYR A 146 -4.50 -1.75 -1.97
N LEU A 147 -3.17 -1.66 -1.94
CA LEU A 147 -2.28 -2.73 -2.31
C LEU A 147 -1.71 -3.41 -1.07
N ALA A 148 -2.08 -4.66 -0.85
CA ALA A 148 -1.54 -5.48 0.22
C ALA A 148 -0.15 -5.99 -0.16
N LEU A 149 0.85 -5.65 0.66
CA LEU A 149 2.17 -6.26 0.61
C LEU A 149 2.20 -7.45 1.59
N THR A 150 2.62 -8.62 1.10
CA THR A 150 2.72 -9.83 1.91
C THR A 150 3.76 -9.65 3.03
N GLY A 151 3.30 -9.74 4.28
CA GLY A 151 4.16 -9.61 5.45
C GLY A 151 5.23 -10.71 5.48
N GLY A 152 6.46 -10.35 5.87
CA GLY A 152 7.60 -11.27 5.95
C GLY A 152 8.53 -11.25 4.72
N ALA A 153 8.09 -10.68 3.60
CA ALA A 153 8.90 -10.52 2.38
C ALA A 153 9.57 -9.13 2.26
N ALA A 154 9.71 -8.39 3.37
CA ALA A 154 10.18 -7.00 3.39
C ALA A 154 11.53 -6.79 2.67
N VAL A 155 12.47 -7.72 2.84
CA VAL A 155 13.79 -7.67 2.19
C VAL A 155 13.68 -7.94 0.68
N LEU A 156 12.77 -8.83 0.27
CA LEU A 156 12.54 -9.13 -1.14
C LEU A 156 11.85 -7.95 -1.84
N ALA A 157 10.83 -7.37 -1.19
CA ALA A 157 10.14 -6.19 -1.70
C ALA A 157 11.07 -4.97 -1.81
N ALA A 158 11.98 -4.80 -0.83
CA ALA A 158 12.97 -3.73 -0.86
C ALA A 158 13.93 -3.80 -2.07
N ARG A 159 14.08 -4.95 -2.74
CA ARG A 159 14.87 -5.05 -3.99
C ARG A 159 14.27 -4.23 -5.14
N GLY A 160 12.96 -4.00 -5.10
CA GLY A 160 12.28 -3.13 -6.07
C GLY A 160 12.37 -1.65 -5.73
N ILE A 161 13.14 -1.27 -4.70
CA ILE A 161 13.45 0.14 -4.39
C ILE A 161 14.90 0.37 -4.80
N LYS A 162 15.10 1.23 -5.80
CA LYS A 162 16.42 1.51 -6.37
C LYS A 162 17.19 2.53 -5.57
N ASN A 163 16.58 3.68 -5.29
CA ASN A 163 17.25 4.84 -4.74
C ASN A 163 16.41 5.51 -3.66
N VAL A 164 17.08 6.13 -2.68
CA VAL A 164 16.47 7.10 -1.77
C VAL A 164 16.67 8.48 -2.40
N ILE A 165 15.59 9.09 -2.89
CA ILE A 165 15.63 10.41 -3.52
C ILE A 165 15.82 11.50 -2.46
N GLY A 166 15.14 11.34 -1.33
CA GLY A 166 15.18 12.32 -0.25
C GLY A 166 14.35 11.89 0.95
N VAL A 167 14.35 12.78 1.94
CA VAL A 167 13.58 12.61 3.16
C VAL A 167 13.15 13.96 3.70
N GLU A 168 11.89 14.04 4.07
CA GLU A 168 11.26 15.17 4.73
C GLU A 168 10.84 14.78 6.14
N TRP A 169 10.73 15.77 7.03
CA TRP A 169 10.28 15.58 8.41
C TRP A 169 11.12 14.56 9.21
N LEU A 170 12.45 14.60 9.03
CA LEU A 170 13.39 13.76 9.80
C LEU A 170 13.28 13.94 11.32
N ASP A 171 12.74 15.07 11.78
CA ASP A 171 12.48 15.36 13.19
C ASP A 171 11.41 14.42 13.81
N LEU A 172 10.55 13.80 13.00
CA LEU A 172 9.63 12.74 13.44
C LEU A 172 10.36 11.43 13.79
N GLY A 173 11.64 11.32 13.43
CA GLY A 173 12.44 10.12 13.55
C GLY A 173 12.38 9.26 12.29
N MET A 174 13.44 8.47 12.08
CA MET A 174 13.63 7.62 10.89
C MET A 174 12.40 6.80 10.47
N PRO A 175 11.67 6.08 11.37
CA PRO A 175 10.55 5.24 10.95
C PRO A 175 9.25 6.02 10.67
N GLU A 176 9.16 7.29 11.05
CA GLU A 176 7.96 8.13 10.90
C GLU A 176 8.14 9.23 9.85
N ALA A 177 9.39 9.54 9.49
CA ALA A 177 9.73 10.52 8.47
C ALA A 177 9.14 10.18 7.09
N LEU A 178 8.92 11.21 6.28
CA LEU A 178 8.43 11.09 4.92
C LEU A 178 9.60 10.79 3.99
N TRP A 179 9.81 9.52 3.65
CA TRP A 179 10.87 9.14 2.70
C TRP A 179 10.35 9.14 1.28
N ILE A 180 11.17 9.66 0.37
CA ILE A 180 10.89 9.74 -1.06
C ILE A 180 11.79 8.71 -1.74
N LEU A 181 11.20 7.66 -2.30
CA LEU A 181 11.93 6.51 -2.82
C LEU A 181 11.63 6.30 -4.30
N GLU A 182 12.64 5.89 -5.05
CA GLU A 182 12.48 5.49 -6.44
C GLU A 182 12.24 3.98 -6.51
N ALA A 183 11.05 3.59 -6.94
CA ALA A 183 10.69 2.20 -7.18
C ALA A 183 10.98 1.80 -8.63
N ASP A 184 11.47 0.58 -8.81
CA ASP A 184 11.51 -0.12 -10.08
C ASP A 184 10.99 -1.53 -9.89
N HIS A 185 9.77 -1.77 -10.36
CA HIS A 185 9.05 -3.02 -10.17
C HIS A 185 8.90 -3.43 -8.68
N PHE A 186 8.65 -2.46 -7.79
CA PHE A 186 8.38 -2.71 -6.37
C PHE A 186 7.13 -3.59 -6.19
N GLY A 187 7.30 -4.75 -5.57
CA GLY A 187 6.23 -5.73 -5.34
C GLY A 187 6.76 -7.15 -5.08
N PRO A 188 5.91 -8.19 -5.26
CA PRO A 188 4.56 -8.13 -5.81
C PRO A 188 3.56 -7.63 -4.77
N LEU A 189 2.58 -6.85 -5.21
CA LEU A 189 1.51 -6.31 -4.38
C LEU A 189 0.16 -6.84 -4.86
N THR A 190 -0.75 -7.17 -3.96
CA THR A 190 -2.09 -7.63 -4.32
C THR A 190 -3.10 -6.49 -4.17
N VAL A 191 -3.92 -6.22 -5.19
CA VAL A 191 -5.08 -5.33 -5.03
C VAL A 191 -6.04 -6.01 -4.06
N ALA A 192 -6.11 -5.51 -2.82
CA ALA A 192 -6.94 -6.09 -1.78
C ALA A 192 -8.18 -5.23 -1.46
N ILE A 193 -8.16 -3.95 -1.85
CA ILE A 193 -9.34 -3.09 -1.92
C ILE A 193 -9.26 -2.33 -3.24
N ASP A 194 -10.29 -2.42 -4.07
CA ASP A 194 -10.35 -1.72 -5.35
C ASP A 194 -11.07 -0.37 -5.27
N ALA A 195 -10.98 0.41 -6.34
CA ALA A 195 -11.60 1.73 -6.45
C ALA A 195 -13.13 1.68 -6.71
N HIS A 196 -13.76 0.51 -6.54
CA HIS A 196 -15.21 0.30 -6.69
C HIS A 196 -15.87 -0.05 -5.35
N GLY A 197 -15.09 -0.09 -4.27
CA GLY A 197 -15.56 -0.39 -2.92
C GLY A 197 -15.54 -1.88 -2.57
N ASN A 198 -14.93 -2.74 -3.40
CA ASN A 198 -14.76 -4.15 -3.06
C ASN A 198 -13.53 -4.32 -2.14
N SER A 199 -13.60 -5.26 -1.20
CA SER A 199 -12.53 -5.51 -0.25
C SER A 199 -12.45 -7.01 0.07
N ILE A 200 -11.31 -7.63 -0.24
CA ILE A 200 -11.04 -9.04 0.08
C ILE A 200 -11.17 -9.27 1.61
N TYR A 201 -10.77 -8.28 2.41
CA TYR A 201 -10.86 -8.36 3.87
C TYR A 201 -12.31 -8.39 4.37
N GLU A 202 -13.19 -7.61 3.75
CA GLU A 202 -14.60 -7.55 4.15
C GLU A 202 -15.36 -8.80 3.68
N ASP A 203 -15.00 -9.34 2.51
CA ASP A 203 -15.54 -10.61 2.01
C ASP A 203 -15.21 -11.76 2.97
N VAL A 204 -13.95 -11.86 3.39
CA VAL A 204 -13.52 -12.86 4.37
C VAL A 204 -14.21 -12.64 5.72
N ARG A 205 -14.29 -11.40 6.21
CA ARG A 205 -14.98 -11.09 7.47
C ARG A 205 -16.45 -11.48 7.43
N SER A 206 -17.12 -11.21 6.32
CA SER A 206 -18.54 -11.56 6.11
C SER A 206 -18.73 -13.07 6.08
N SER A 207 -17.87 -13.80 5.36
CA SER A 207 -17.88 -15.27 5.33
C SER A 207 -17.66 -15.88 6.72
N VAL A 208 -16.67 -15.39 7.47
CA VAL A 208 -16.40 -15.84 8.85
C VAL A 208 -17.62 -15.58 9.74
N LYS A 209 -18.23 -14.40 9.67
CA LYS A 209 -19.42 -14.05 10.46
C LYS A 209 -20.60 -14.98 10.17
N ASN A 210 -20.81 -15.33 8.90
CA ASN A 210 -21.88 -16.23 8.49
C ASN A 210 -21.65 -17.68 8.95
N ASN A 211 -20.40 -18.11 9.02
CA ASN A 211 -20.03 -19.47 9.43
C ASN A 211 -19.96 -19.64 10.97
N LEU A 212 -19.73 -18.55 11.72
CA LEU A 212 -19.53 -18.58 13.16
C LEU A 212 -20.65 -19.29 13.94
N PRO A 213 -21.96 -19.07 13.68
CA PRO A 213 -23.02 -19.76 14.42
C PRO A 213 -22.97 -21.29 14.27
N GLY A 214 -22.62 -21.78 13.09
CA GLY A 214 -22.47 -23.22 12.84
C GLY A 214 -21.31 -23.83 13.63
N ILE A 215 -20.18 -23.11 13.69
CA ILE A 215 -19.00 -23.53 14.45
C ILE A 215 -19.30 -23.54 15.95
N VAL A 216 -19.90 -22.48 16.48
CA VAL A 216 -20.27 -22.37 17.91
C VAL A 216 -21.18 -23.53 18.33
N LYS A 217 -22.20 -23.82 17.52
CA LYS A 217 -23.08 -24.99 17.73
C LYS A 217 -22.32 -26.31 17.72
N SER A 218 -21.37 -26.49 16.79
CA SER A 218 -20.58 -27.72 16.69
C SER A 218 -19.65 -27.95 17.89
N LEU A 219 -19.16 -26.86 18.50
CA LEU A 219 -18.26 -26.88 19.66
C LEU A 219 -19.00 -26.98 21.00
N ARG A 220 -20.35 -26.91 21.00
CA ARG A 220 -21.20 -26.89 22.21
C ARG A 220 -20.81 -25.79 23.20
N ILE A 221 -20.36 -24.66 22.66
CA ILE A 221 -20.10 -23.45 23.44
C ILE A 221 -21.40 -22.66 23.37
N GLU A 222 -22.33 -22.96 24.28
CA GLU A 222 -23.55 -22.16 24.47
C GLU A 222 -23.36 -21.14 25.59
#